data_AF-A0A9D1XW45-F1
#
_entry.id   AF-A0A9D1XW45-F1
#
_cell.length_a   1.000
_cell.length_b   1.000
_cell.length_c   1.000
_cell.angle_alpha   90.00
_cell.angle_beta   90.00
_cell.angle_gamma   90.00
#
_symmetry.space_group_name_H-M   'P 1'
#
loop_
_entity.id
_entity.type
_entity.pdbx_description
1 polymer ?
#
loop_
_entity_poly.entity_id
_entity_poly.type
_entity_poly.pdbx_seq_one_letter_code
_entity_poly.pdbx_strand_id
1 'polypeptide(L)'
;MAIIQYAAQPCGIIQLGERGELVYLVASSLHSLGLLRQIEDIYTPAVNDALNSFRLANKLPTADYCDPVTLRLLCGVDVGGDELMLLARACEVLLPDANELERFDFCREIVESGEDIGDRIRQLTDIGRLLDAPMPSAETVKSALLAYMLRSE
;
A
#
# COMPACT_ATOMS: atom_id res chain seq x y z
N MET A 1 -9.99 -3.74 -24.39
CA MET A 1 -9.19 -3.39 -23.19
C MET A 1 -9.44 -1.92 -22.91
N ALA A 2 -10.28 -1.60 -21.92
CA ALA A 2 -10.51 -0.22 -21.53
C ALA A 2 -9.35 0.23 -20.66
N ILE A 3 -8.55 1.18 -21.16
CA ILE A 3 -7.57 1.90 -20.35
C ILE A 3 -8.39 2.96 -19.61
N ILE A 4 -8.74 2.67 -18.35
CA ILE A 4 -9.37 3.65 -17.48
C ILE A 4 -8.26 4.62 -17.08
N GLN A 5 -8.39 5.85 -17.56
CA GLN A 5 -7.45 6.93 -17.33
C GLN A 5 -7.73 7.46 -15.92
N TYR A 6 -7.01 6.94 -14.92
CA TYR A 6 -7.12 7.33 -13.52
C TYR A 6 -6.71 8.80 -13.34
N ALA A 7 -7.69 9.70 -13.33
CA ALA A 7 -7.48 11.08 -12.93
C ALA A 7 -7.27 11.13 -11.40
N ALA A 8 -6.01 11.32 -11.00
CA ALA A 8 -5.60 11.92 -9.73
C ALA A 8 -6.20 11.36 -8.43
N GLN A 9 -6.07 10.05 -8.18
CA GLN A 9 -5.96 9.54 -6.80
C GLN A 9 -4.66 8.74 -6.59
N PRO A 10 -4.01 8.91 -5.42
CA PRO A 10 -2.56 8.78 -5.23
C PRO A 10 -2.19 7.44 -4.58
N CYS A 11 -1.04 6.85 -4.95
CA CYS A 11 -0.41 5.63 -4.40
C CYS A 11 -1.24 4.33 -4.20
N GLY A 12 -2.56 4.31 -4.42
CA GLY A 12 -3.38 3.11 -4.35
C GLY A 12 -3.78 2.68 -2.94
N ILE A 13 -3.95 3.62 -2.01
CA ILE A 13 -4.33 3.32 -0.63
C ILE A 13 -5.73 3.81 -0.36
N ILE A 14 -6.53 2.96 0.30
CA ILE A 14 -7.92 3.24 0.63
C ILE A 14 -8.11 3.17 2.14
N GLN A 15 -8.62 4.23 2.75
CA GLN A 15 -8.88 4.32 4.19
C GLN A 15 -10.38 4.22 4.52
N LEU A 16 -10.69 3.96 5.80
CA LEU A 16 -12.06 3.92 6.29
C LEU A 16 -12.81 5.22 6.02
N GLY A 17 -13.99 5.10 5.42
CA GLY A 17 -14.86 6.23 5.05
C GLY A 17 -14.56 6.83 3.67
N GLU A 18 -13.49 6.41 2.99
CA GLU A 18 -13.22 6.86 1.63
C GLU A 18 -14.22 6.28 0.63
N ARG A 19 -14.42 7.02 -0.47
CA ARG A 19 -15.30 6.65 -1.58
C ARG A 19 -14.55 6.81 -2.88
N GLY A 20 -14.91 6.00 -3.88
CA GLY A 20 -14.35 6.13 -5.21
C GLY A 20 -14.43 4.86 -6.03
N GLU A 21 -13.93 4.93 -7.25
CA GLU A 21 -13.93 3.78 -8.18
C GLU A 21 -13.12 2.60 -7.63
N LEU A 22 -11.99 2.87 -6.95
CA LEU A 22 -11.19 1.82 -6.32
C LEU A 22 -11.93 1.12 -5.18
N VAL A 23 -12.69 1.86 -4.37
CA VAL A 23 -13.52 1.30 -3.30
C VAL A 23 -14.59 0.38 -3.88
N TYR A 24 -15.29 0.85 -4.91
CA TYR A 24 -16.28 0.05 -5.61
C TYR A 24 -15.68 -1.23 -6.18
N LEU A 25 -14.49 -1.13 -6.76
CA LEU A 25 -13.81 -2.25 -7.38
C LEU A 25 -13.34 -3.29 -6.34
N VAL A 26 -12.86 -2.84 -5.18
CA VAL A 26 -12.57 -3.71 -4.02
C VAL A 26 -13.84 -4.39 -3.52
N ALA A 27 -14.90 -3.62 -3.24
CA ALA A 27 -16.16 -4.15 -2.74
C ALA A 27 -16.79 -5.16 -3.72
N SER A 28 -16.75 -4.85 -5.02
CA SER A 28 -17.22 -5.76 -6.08
C SER A 28 -16.37 -7.04 -6.16
N SER A 29 -15.05 -6.93 -6.04
CA SER A 29 -14.16 -8.10 -6.05
C SER A 29 -14.40 -8.99 -4.83
N LEU A 30 -14.49 -8.41 -3.64
CA LEU A 30 -14.83 -9.14 -2.41
C LEU A 30 -16.22 -9.78 -2.48
N HIS A 31 -17.20 -9.11 -3.09
CA HIS A 31 -18.53 -9.65 -3.31
C HIS A 31 -18.49 -10.86 -4.26
N SER A 32 -17.72 -10.77 -5.35
CA SER A 32 -17.56 -11.87 -6.31
C SER A 32 -16.90 -13.12 -5.68
N LEU A 33 -16.03 -12.91 -4.68
CA LEU A 33 -15.41 -13.97 -3.89
C LEU A 33 -16.32 -14.52 -2.78
N GLY A 34 -17.51 -13.94 -2.58
CA GLY A 34 -18.43 -14.32 -1.51
C GLY A 34 -18.04 -13.85 -0.12
N LEU A 35 -17.04 -12.98 -0.01
CA LEU A 35 -16.55 -12.41 1.26
C LEU A 35 -17.37 -11.21 1.71
N LEU A 36 -18.05 -10.53 0.79
CA LEU A 36 -18.91 -9.38 1.07
C LEU A 36 -20.34 -9.65 0.58
N ARG A 37 -21.37 -9.30 1.37
CA ARG A 37 -22.77 -9.57 1.01
C ARG A 37 -23.40 -8.52 0.11
N GLN A 38 -23.02 -7.26 0.26
CA GLN A 38 -23.55 -6.13 -0.50
C GLN A 38 -22.39 -5.26 -0.96
N ILE A 39 -22.48 -4.77 -2.19
CA ILE A 39 -21.49 -3.83 -2.73
C ILE A 39 -21.83 -2.43 -2.20
N GLU A 40 -20.86 -1.79 -1.57
CA GLU A 40 -20.97 -0.44 -1.02
C GLU A 40 -20.02 0.49 -1.78
N ASP A 41 -20.37 1.78 -1.91
CA ASP A 41 -19.53 2.81 -2.53
C ASP A 41 -18.55 3.47 -1.53
N ILE A 42 -18.56 2.99 -0.29
CA ILE A 42 -17.75 3.50 0.84
C ILE A 42 -16.91 2.35 1.40
N TYR A 43 -15.66 2.65 1.75
CA TYR A 43 -14.79 1.70 2.45
C TYR A 43 -15.20 1.63 3.92
N THR A 44 -16.19 0.78 4.22
CA THR A 44 -16.73 0.59 5.57
C THR A 44 -15.94 -0.45 6.38
N PRO A 45 -16.16 -0.54 7.70
CA PRO A 45 -15.57 -1.63 8.50
C PRO A 45 -15.91 -3.03 7.97
N ALA A 46 -17.11 -3.21 7.40
CA ALA A 46 -17.51 -4.49 6.79
C ALA A 46 -16.66 -4.83 5.55
N VAL A 47 -16.35 -3.83 4.71
CA VAL A 47 -15.43 -3.99 3.57
C VAL A 47 -14.02 -4.33 4.09
N ASN A 48 -13.55 -3.66 5.14
CA ASN A 48 -12.24 -3.91 5.72
C ASN A 48 -12.12 -5.32 6.35
N ASP A 49 -13.17 -5.81 7.03
CA ASP A 49 -13.20 -7.16 7.61
C ASP A 49 -13.17 -8.24 6.52
N ALA A 50 -13.92 -8.03 5.44
CA ALA A 50 -13.89 -8.90 4.27
C ALA A 50 -12.51 -8.87 3.59
N LEU A 51 -11.89 -7.70 3.48
CA LEU A 51 -10.54 -7.54 2.94
C LEU A 51 -9.50 -8.24 3.82
N ASN A 52 -9.61 -8.15 5.14
CA ASN A 52 -8.72 -8.85 6.07
C ASN A 52 -8.90 -10.37 5.99
N SER A 53 -10.12 -10.85 5.74
CA SER A 53 -10.36 -12.27 5.45
C SER A 53 -9.65 -12.72 4.17
N PHE A 54 -9.71 -11.89 3.10
CA PHE A 54 -8.97 -12.12 1.87
C PHE A 54 -7.45 -12.13 2.10
N ARG A 55 -6.93 -11.16 2.84
CA ARG A 55 -5.50 -11.05 3.19
C ARG A 55 -5.02 -12.28 3.93
N LEU A 56 -5.75 -12.71 4.96
CA LEU A 56 -5.41 -13.91 5.74
C LEU A 56 -5.38 -15.16 4.84
N ALA A 57 -6.35 -15.32 3.94
CA ALA A 57 -6.37 -16.42 2.97
C ALA A 57 -5.15 -16.41 2.04
N ASN A 58 -4.60 -15.23 1.76
CA ASN A 58 -3.42 -15.02 0.91
C ASN A 58 -2.12 -14.81 1.70
N LYS A 59 -2.11 -15.07 3.02
CA LYS A 59 -0.95 -14.90 3.91
C LYS A 59 -0.39 -13.47 3.98
N LEU A 60 -1.25 -12.47 3.77
CA LEU A 60 -0.94 -11.06 3.96
C LEU A 60 -1.31 -10.61 5.39
N PRO A 61 -0.58 -9.63 5.96
CA PRO A 61 -0.94 -9.05 7.25
C PRO A 61 -2.27 -8.29 7.16
N THR A 62 -3.06 -8.35 8.24
CA THR A 62 -4.27 -7.55 8.36
C THR A 62 -3.94 -6.07 8.58
N ALA A 63 -4.77 -5.18 8.03
CA ALA A 63 -4.66 -3.74 8.22
C ALA A 63 -6.06 -3.09 8.30
N ASP A 64 -6.09 -1.83 8.71
CA ASP A 64 -7.27 -0.96 8.74
C ASP A 64 -7.46 -0.12 7.46
N TYR A 65 -6.55 -0.26 6.50
CA TYR A 65 -6.61 0.34 5.16
C TYR A 65 -6.48 -0.75 4.08
N CYS A 66 -6.90 -0.46 2.85
CA CYS A 66 -6.52 -1.22 1.67
C CYS A 66 -5.18 -0.71 1.16
N ASP A 67 -4.22 -1.60 1.00
CA ASP A 67 -2.89 -1.26 0.49
C ASP A 67 -2.74 -1.69 -0.98
N PRO A 68 -1.74 -1.17 -1.68
CA PRO A 68 -1.56 -1.38 -3.12
C PRO A 68 -1.25 -2.84 -3.48
N VAL A 69 -0.56 -3.58 -2.61
CA VAL A 69 -0.30 -5.01 -2.79
C VAL A 69 -1.61 -5.78 -2.71
N THR A 70 -2.47 -5.42 -1.75
CA THR A 70 -3.80 -6.01 -1.64
C THR A 70 -4.68 -5.65 -2.84
N LEU A 71 -4.65 -4.42 -3.35
CA LEU A 71 -5.36 -4.02 -4.57
C LEU A 71 -4.88 -4.83 -5.78
N ARG A 72 -3.57 -4.98 -5.95
CA ARG A 72 -3.00 -5.77 -7.04
C ARG A 72 -3.45 -7.22 -6.97
N LEU A 73 -3.41 -7.81 -5.79
CA LEU A 73 -3.75 -9.22 -5.61
C LEU A 73 -5.26 -9.49 -5.74
N LEU A 74 -6.10 -8.64 -5.16
CA LEU A 74 -7.56 -8.80 -5.18
C LEU A 74 -8.16 -8.40 -6.53
N CYS A 75 -7.66 -7.30 -7.09
CA CYS A 75 -8.32 -6.59 -8.19
C CYS A 75 -7.52 -6.58 -9.49
N GLY A 76 -6.26 -7.04 -9.47
CA GLY A 76 -5.35 -6.92 -10.62
C GLY A 76 -4.96 -5.47 -10.93
N VAL A 77 -5.22 -4.54 -10.03
CA VAL A 77 -4.95 -3.11 -10.20
C VAL A 77 -3.54 -2.80 -9.73
N ASP A 78 -2.69 -2.37 -10.67
CA ASP A 78 -1.34 -1.89 -10.38
C ASP A 78 -1.35 -0.36 -10.30
N VAL A 79 -1.11 0.16 -9.10
CA VAL A 79 -1.24 1.59 -8.74
C VAL A 79 0.10 2.17 -8.24
N GLY A 80 1.22 1.51 -8.55
CA GLY A 80 2.57 1.96 -8.21
C GLY A 80 2.94 1.86 -6.72
N GLY A 81 2.00 1.45 -5.86
CA GLY A 81 2.23 1.40 -4.41
C GLY A 81 3.07 0.23 -3.90
N ASP A 82 3.58 -0.61 -4.81
CA ASP A 82 4.73 -1.47 -4.54
C ASP A 82 5.93 -0.63 -4.10
N GLU A 83 6.06 0.63 -4.55
CA GLU A 83 7.19 1.51 -4.21
C GLU A 83 7.19 1.95 -2.75
N LEU A 84 6.04 2.26 -2.14
CA LEU A 84 5.98 2.61 -0.72
C LEU A 84 6.17 1.38 0.17
N MET A 85 5.69 0.21 -0.27
CA MET A 85 5.96 -1.05 0.42
C MET A 85 7.45 -1.43 0.30
N LEU A 86 8.04 -1.26 -0.88
CA LEU A 86 9.47 -1.42 -1.12
C LEU A 86 10.28 -0.40 -0.31
N LEU A 87 9.80 0.83 -0.15
CA LEU A 87 10.42 1.85 0.67
C LEU A 87 10.42 1.45 2.14
N ALA A 88 9.28 1.01 2.66
CA ALA A 88 9.18 0.51 4.03
C ALA A 88 10.09 -0.70 4.26
N ARG A 89 10.19 -1.59 3.28
CA ARG A 89 11.08 -2.76 3.33
C ARG A 89 12.56 -2.38 3.24
N ALA A 90 12.89 -1.41 2.39
CA ALA A 90 14.23 -0.83 2.31
C ALA A 90 14.61 -0.21 3.64
N CYS A 91 13.69 0.51 4.29
CA CYS A 91 13.91 1.09 5.61
C CYS A 91 14.25 0.00 6.64
N GLU A 92 13.48 -1.09 6.75
CA GLU A 92 13.79 -2.14 7.73
C GLU A 92 15.07 -2.92 7.42
N VAL A 93 15.40 -3.13 6.14
CA VAL A 93 16.61 -3.84 5.75
C VAL A 93 17.86 -2.98 5.97
N LEU A 94 17.78 -1.68 5.68
CA LEU A 94 18.90 -0.75 5.80
C LEU A 94 19.06 -0.20 7.22
N LEU A 95 17.96 -0.13 7.98
CA LEU A 95 17.89 0.43 9.33
C LEU A 95 17.10 -0.51 10.28
N PRO A 96 17.61 -1.73 10.58
CA PRO A 96 16.87 -2.74 11.35
C PRO A 96 16.59 -2.32 12.80
N ASP A 97 17.46 -1.50 13.40
CA ASP A 97 17.34 -1.03 14.77
C ASP A 97 16.77 0.40 14.88
N ALA A 98 16.27 0.97 13.77
CA ALA A 98 15.78 2.34 13.77
C ALA A 98 14.50 2.49 14.60
N ASN A 99 14.43 3.61 15.30
CA ASN A 99 13.22 4.09 15.96
C ASN A 99 12.25 4.72 14.95
N GLU A 100 11.03 5.06 15.40
CA GLU A 100 9.96 5.58 14.56
C GLU A 100 10.34 6.88 13.81
N LEU A 101 11.07 7.79 14.47
CA LEU A 101 11.49 9.05 13.87
C LEU A 101 12.54 8.82 12.78
N GLU A 102 13.51 7.94 13.02
CA GLU A 102 14.55 7.56 12.04
C GLU A 102 13.94 6.89 10.80
N ARG A 103 12.93 6.03 10.99
CA ARG A 103 12.20 5.40 9.89
C ARG A 103 11.43 6.43 9.07
N PHE A 104 10.78 7.38 9.74
CA PHE A 104 10.07 8.46 9.07
C PHE A 104 11.01 9.36 8.29
N ASP A 105 12.13 9.79 8.87
CA ASP A 105 13.11 10.64 8.20
C ASP A 105 13.72 9.95 6.97
N PHE A 106 14.07 8.67 7.08
CA PHE A 106 14.54 7.88 5.93
C PHE A 106 13.50 7.86 4.80
N CYS A 107 12.25 7.53 5.12
CA CYS A 107 11.19 7.46 4.12
C CYS A 107 10.93 8.82 3.47
N ARG A 108 10.94 9.88 4.28
CA ARG A 108 10.75 11.26 3.84
C ARG A 108 11.84 11.70 2.89
N GLU A 109 13.10 11.42 3.19
CA GLU A 109 14.23 11.76 2.30
C GLU A 109 14.06 11.12 0.90
N ILE A 110 13.63 9.86 0.86
CA ILE A 110 13.41 9.15 -0.41
C ILE A 110 12.25 9.76 -1.19
N VAL A 111 11.13 10.00 -0.50
CA VAL A 111 9.92 10.57 -1.08
C VAL A 111 10.14 12.00 -1.58
N GLU A 112 10.87 12.83 -0.82
CA GLU A 112 11.14 14.24 -1.13
C GLU A 112 12.18 14.42 -2.24
N SER A 113 12.93 13.37 -2.60
CA SER A 113 13.97 13.44 -3.64
C SER A 113 13.43 13.78 -5.04
N GLY A 114 12.10 13.78 -5.23
CA GLY A 114 11.43 14.27 -6.44
C GLY A 114 11.58 13.37 -7.67
N GLU A 115 12.46 12.36 -7.62
CA GLU A 115 12.60 11.30 -8.61
C GLU A 115 11.72 10.08 -8.25
N ASP A 116 11.53 9.19 -9.21
CA ASP A 116 10.83 7.91 -9.05
C ASP A 116 11.34 7.15 -7.80
N ILE A 117 10.43 6.84 -6.86
CA ILE A 117 10.77 6.21 -5.57
C ILE A 117 11.45 4.86 -5.83
N GLY A 118 10.99 4.12 -6.84
CA GLY A 118 11.57 2.86 -7.25
C GLY A 118 13.01 3.00 -7.72
N ASP A 119 13.33 4.01 -8.53
CA ASP A 119 14.72 4.29 -8.95
C ASP A 119 15.63 4.66 -7.78
N ARG A 120 15.12 5.45 -6.84
CA ARG A 120 15.91 5.81 -5.66
C ARG A 120 16.20 4.59 -4.78
N ILE A 121 15.22 3.70 -4.61
CA ILE A 121 15.42 2.43 -3.90
C ILE A 121 16.46 1.56 -4.61
N ARG A 122 16.43 1.46 -5.94
CA ARG A 122 17.44 0.71 -6.75
C ARG A 122 18.85 1.24 -6.56
N GLN A 123 19.02 2.54 -6.34
CA GLN A 123 20.33 3.14 -6.07
C GLN A 123 20.87 2.78 -4.68
N LEU A 124 19.98 2.55 -3.71
CA LEU A 124 20.34 2.29 -2.33
C LEU A 124 20.55 0.81 -2.02
N THR A 125 19.79 -0.06 -2.69
CA THR A 125 19.82 -1.50 -2.41
C THR A 125 19.31 -2.33 -3.59
N ASP A 126 19.64 -3.62 -3.57
CA ASP A 126 19.13 -4.58 -4.54
C ASP A 126 17.66 -4.92 -4.23
N ILE A 127 16.78 -4.68 -5.21
CA ILE A 127 15.35 -5.01 -5.10
C ILE A 127 15.15 -6.51 -4.85
N GLY A 128 15.95 -7.39 -5.47
CA GLY A 128 15.81 -8.84 -5.27
C GLY A 128 15.93 -9.21 -3.79
N ARG A 129 16.94 -8.66 -3.11
CA ARG A 129 17.14 -8.82 -1.68
C ARG A 129 15.99 -8.25 -0.83
N LEU A 130 15.38 -7.14 -1.24
CA LEU A 130 14.22 -6.59 -0.53
C LEU A 130 13.00 -7.49 -0.65
N LEU A 131 12.77 -8.08 -1.83
CA LEU A 131 11.65 -8.98 -2.06
C LEU A 131 11.77 -10.27 -1.24
N ASP A 132 12.99 -10.75 -1.02
CA ASP A 132 13.30 -11.91 -0.18
C ASP A 132 13.28 -11.60 1.34
N ALA A 133 13.30 -10.32 1.72
CA ALA A 133 13.26 -9.92 3.13
C ALA A 133 11.89 -10.17 3.77
N PRO A 134 11.80 -10.26 5.11
CA PRO A 134 10.51 -10.28 5.80
C PRO A 134 9.62 -9.10 5.40
N MET A 135 8.31 -9.25 5.58
CA MET A 135 7.39 -8.12 5.39
C MET A 135 7.73 -7.02 6.40
N PRO A 136 7.73 -5.73 5.98
CA PRO A 136 7.99 -4.64 6.90
C PRO A 136 6.89 -4.57 7.97
N SER A 137 7.25 -4.13 9.16
CA SER A 137 6.30 -3.90 10.25
C SER A 137 5.28 -2.83 9.87
N ALA A 138 4.10 -2.90 10.49
CA ALA A 138 3.03 -1.94 10.27
C ALA A 138 3.45 -0.50 10.62
N GLU A 139 4.36 -0.33 11.58
CA GLU A 139 4.93 0.97 11.96
C GLU A 139 5.75 1.57 10.84
N THR A 140 6.66 0.80 10.23
CA THR A 140 7.50 1.27 9.14
C THR A 140 6.69 1.58 7.88
N VAL A 141 5.65 0.78 7.61
CA VAL A 141 4.71 1.10 6.53
C VAL A 141 4.01 2.42 6.81
N LYS A 142 3.51 2.66 8.04
CA LYS A 142 2.91 3.95 8.42
C LYS A 142 3.90 5.11 8.24
N SER A 143 5.17 4.94 8.58
CA SER A 143 6.20 5.96 8.35
C SER A 143 6.36 6.30 6.86
N ALA A 144 6.41 5.30 5.98
CA ALA A 144 6.48 5.50 4.54
C ALA A 144 5.24 6.22 3.98
N LEU A 145 4.06 5.86 4.48
CA LEU A 145 2.80 6.50 4.13
C LEU A 145 2.75 7.96 4.59
N LEU A 146 3.09 8.21 5.85
CA LEU A 146 3.08 9.55 6.42
C LEU A 146 4.08 10.45 5.68
N ALA A 147 5.28 9.93 5.39
CA ALA A 147 6.30 10.64 4.62
C ALA A 147 5.77 11.03 3.23
N TYR A 148 5.11 10.10 2.55
CA TYR A 148 4.47 10.35 1.25
C TYR A 148 3.34 11.38 1.34
N MET A 149 2.45 11.27 2.33
CA MET A 149 1.32 12.19 2.52
C MET A 149 1.77 13.61 2.87
N LEU A 150 2.91 13.76 3.54
CA LEU A 150 3.47 15.05 3.94
C LEU A 150 4.41 15.66 2.89
N ARG A 151 4.59 15.00 1.73
CA ARG A 151 5.39 15.56 0.64
C ARG A 151 4.79 16.90 0.21
N SER A 152 5.59 17.95 0.27
CA SER A 152 5.18 19.26 -0.26
C SER A 152 5.20 19.20 -1.80
N GLU A 153 4.11 19.62 -2.45
CA GLU A 153 4.02 19.74 -3.91
C GLU A 153 4.90 20.89 -4.45
#